data_AF-A0A505GZP0-F1
#
_entry.id   AF-A0A505GZP0-F1
#
_cell.length_a   1.000
_cell.length_b   1.000
_cell.length_c   1.000
_cell.angle_alpha   90.00
_cell.angle_beta   90.00
_cell.angle_gamma   90.00
#
_symmetry.space_group_name_H-M   'P 1'
#
loop_
_entity.id
_entity.type
_entity.pdbx_description
1 polymer ?
#
loop_
_entity_poly.entity_id
_entity_poly.type
_entity_poly.pdbx_seq_one_letter_code
_entity_poly.pdbx_strand_id
1 'polypeptide(L)'
;LGARAARWLAAAGAEHVVLVSRRGPDAPGAAELEAELAGLGARVTVAACDIADRAALADLLDRVEADGPPVRTVVHTAGVAQATPLAEVTPAELAGVTVGKTAGATHLADLLADRELDAFVVYSSIAATWGSGGQAGYAAGNAYLDALVRRRRADGRAGTAIAWGPWSDGGMHAADAERNLRRRGLPAMDPAVAMAALQQALDHDDVTVTVADVDWTRFAPAYASARRRPLLEGVPEARAALDGGAADDGDDGPAATLRRRLAALTPARREETVADLVRELAADVLGHDGGAAAVGATTAFRDLGFDSLTAVELRNRLVAATGQALPTTLVFDHPTPVVLARFLLAGLFGADAGAAPVDVPAAVGDDEPVAIVAMACRYPGGVDGPERLWRLVADGVDAIGDFPTDRGWDLDRLYDPDPANPGTTYADKGGFLHGAGEFDPGFFGISPREAAAMDPQQRLLLEVSWEAVERAGVAPGVLRGSRTGVFVGTNGQDYGALLM
;
A
#
# COMPACT_ATOMS: atom_id res chain seq x y z
N LEU A 1 6.48 -23.80 7.09
CA LEU A 1 5.67 -23.85 8.34
C LEU A 1 5.31 -25.28 8.76
N GLY A 2 4.43 -26.02 8.06
CA GLY A 2 3.99 -27.37 8.49
C GLY A 2 5.13 -28.37 8.75
N ALA A 3 6.12 -28.45 7.86
CA ALA A 3 7.31 -29.29 8.05
C ALA A 3 8.13 -28.95 9.31
N ARG A 4 8.04 -27.72 9.81
CA ARG A 4 8.79 -27.28 11.00
C ARG A 4 8.03 -27.60 12.28
N ALA A 5 6.70 -27.42 12.27
CA ALA A 5 5.83 -27.93 13.32
C ALA A 5 5.96 -29.45 13.47
N ALA A 6 6.04 -30.20 12.37
CA ALA A 6 6.22 -31.64 12.39
C ALA A 6 7.55 -32.07 13.04
N ARG A 7 8.66 -31.41 12.70
CA ARG A 7 9.97 -31.66 13.34
C ARG A 7 9.93 -31.38 14.84
N TRP A 8 9.29 -30.28 15.23
CA TRP A 8 9.13 -29.93 16.64
C TRP A 8 8.29 -30.96 17.39
N LEU A 9 7.17 -31.41 16.82
CA LEU A 9 6.34 -32.49 17.40
C LEU A 9 7.12 -33.80 17.53
N ALA A 10 7.84 -34.23 16.49
CA ALA A 10 8.65 -35.44 16.55
C ALA A 10 9.77 -35.34 17.60
N ALA A 11 10.46 -34.19 17.67
CA ALA A 11 11.46 -33.93 18.70
C ALA A 11 10.88 -33.87 20.12
N ALA A 12 9.61 -33.47 20.26
CA ALA A 12 8.87 -33.49 21.51
C ALA A 12 8.33 -34.89 21.89
N GLY A 13 8.60 -35.91 21.07
CA GLY A 13 8.24 -37.30 21.35
C GLY A 13 6.88 -37.73 20.78
N ALA A 14 6.37 -37.06 19.74
CA ALA A 14 5.17 -37.51 19.05
C ALA A 14 5.39 -38.90 18.42
N GLU A 15 4.57 -39.88 18.84
CA GLU A 15 4.68 -41.28 18.38
C GLU A 15 4.28 -41.45 16.92
N HIS A 16 3.30 -40.66 16.46
CA HIS A 16 2.79 -40.69 15.09
C HIS A 16 2.51 -39.27 14.57
N VAL A 17 3.16 -38.91 13.47
CA VAL A 17 2.99 -37.62 12.79
C VAL A 17 2.32 -37.83 11.43
N VAL A 18 1.13 -37.25 11.26
CA VAL A 18 0.40 -37.28 9.98
C VAL A 18 0.59 -35.95 9.25
N LEU A 19 1.23 -36.02 8.09
CA LEU A 19 1.47 -34.89 7.20
C LEU A 19 0.43 -34.88 6.09
N VAL A 20 -0.43 -33.86 6.09
CA VAL A 20 -1.54 -33.76 5.13
C VAL A 20 -1.30 -32.61 4.17
N SER A 21 -1.39 -32.89 2.87
CA SER A 21 -1.43 -31.87 1.82
C SER A 21 -2.18 -32.39 0.61
N ARG A 22 -2.59 -31.52 -0.33
CA ARG A 22 -3.24 -31.96 -1.57
C ARG A 22 -2.37 -32.89 -2.43
N ARG A 23 -1.04 -32.78 -2.33
CA ARG A 23 -0.08 -33.61 -3.09
C ARG A 23 0.35 -34.87 -2.33
N GLY A 24 0.15 -34.92 -1.01
CA GLY A 24 0.58 -36.04 -0.19
C GLY A 24 2.05 -36.42 -0.42
N PRO A 25 2.36 -37.71 -0.67
CA PRO A 25 3.73 -38.18 -0.95
C PRO A 25 4.42 -37.49 -2.14
N ASP A 26 3.65 -36.96 -3.10
CA ASP A 26 4.17 -36.26 -4.28
C ASP A 26 4.54 -34.80 -3.98
N ALA A 27 4.40 -34.33 -2.73
CA ALA A 27 4.84 -33.01 -2.35
C ALA A 27 6.39 -32.90 -2.38
N PRO A 28 6.97 -31.82 -2.93
CA PRO A 28 8.41 -31.62 -2.92
C PRO A 28 8.98 -31.68 -1.50
N GLY A 29 10.02 -32.49 -1.28
CA GLY A 29 10.65 -32.67 0.03
C GLY A 29 9.92 -33.63 0.98
N ALA A 30 8.83 -34.28 0.55
CA ALA A 30 8.03 -35.15 1.42
C ALA A 30 8.79 -36.40 1.87
N ALA A 31 9.50 -37.07 0.95
CA ALA A 31 10.26 -38.27 1.25
C ALA A 31 11.45 -37.98 2.20
N GLU A 32 12.15 -36.87 1.99
CA GLU A 32 13.23 -36.44 2.87
C GLU A 32 12.72 -36.09 4.27
N LEU A 33 11.59 -35.37 4.35
CA LEU A 33 10.96 -35.04 5.62
C LEU A 33 10.44 -36.29 6.34
N GLU A 34 9.84 -37.22 5.63
CA GLU A 34 9.39 -38.50 6.19
C GLU A 34 10.56 -39.29 6.79
N ALA A 35 11.66 -39.43 6.05
CA ALA A 35 12.86 -40.10 6.54
C ALA A 35 13.48 -39.39 7.75
N GLU A 36 13.50 -38.05 7.75
CA GLU A 36 14.00 -37.26 8.87
C GLU A 36 13.16 -37.49 10.15
N LEU A 37 11.83 -37.40 10.05
CA LEU A 37 10.92 -37.58 11.18
C LEU A 37 10.94 -39.03 11.69
N ALA A 38 11.05 -40.01 10.79
CA ALA A 38 11.25 -41.41 11.17
C ALA A 38 12.57 -41.63 11.92
N GLY A 39 13.64 -40.93 11.52
CA GLY A 39 14.92 -40.92 12.23
C GLY A 39 14.86 -40.34 13.65
N LEU A 40 13.87 -39.48 13.93
CA LEU A 40 13.57 -38.95 15.26
C LEU A 40 12.71 -39.91 16.11
N GLY A 41 12.31 -41.06 15.56
CA GLY A 41 11.54 -42.10 16.26
C GLY A 41 10.02 -42.01 16.09
N ALA A 42 9.51 -41.06 15.28
CA ALA A 42 8.09 -40.96 15.00
C ALA A 42 7.67 -41.88 13.86
N ARG A 43 6.54 -42.57 13.99
CA ARG A 43 5.83 -43.11 12.82
C ARG A 43 5.35 -41.92 11.97
N VAL A 44 5.48 -42.00 10.65
CA VAL A 44 5.03 -40.93 9.76
C VAL A 44 3.98 -41.45 8.80
N THR A 45 2.98 -40.62 8.50
CA THR A 45 2.02 -40.89 7.43
C THR A 45 1.89 -39.63 6.59
N VAL A 46 2.28 -39.72 5.31
CA VAL A 46 2.11 -38.64 4.35
C VAL A 46 0.85 -38.91 3.53
N ALA A 47 -0.17 -38.08 3.68
CA ALA A 47 -1.48 -38.29 3.07
C ALA A 47 -1.84 -37.20 2.06
N ALA A 48 -2.31 -37.63 0.89
CA ALA A 48 -2.95 -36.75 -0.08
C ALA A 48 -4.40 -36.50 0.33
N CYS A 49 -4.73 -35.27 0.75
CA CYS A 49 -6.09 -34.89 1.10
C CYS A 49 -6.26 -33.37 0.97
N ASP A 50 -7.38 -32.95 0.37
CA ASP A 50 -7.84 -31.57 0.51
C ASP A 50 -8.67 -31.45 1.77
N ILE A 51 -8.19 -30.69 2.75
CA ILE A 51 -8.88 -30.50 4.03
C ILE A 51 -10.18 -29.70 3.88
N ALA A 52 -10.38 -29.00 2.76
CA ALA A 52 -11.64 -28.34 2.44
C ALA A 52 -12.73 -29.31 1.99
N ASP A 53 -12.39 -30.57 1.67
CA ASP A 53 -13.35 -31.64 1.45
C ASP A 53 -13.60 -32.38 2.77
N ARG A 54 -14.77 -32.13 3.38
CA ARG A 54 -15.15 -32.71 4.66
C ARG A 54 -15.19 -34.24 4.64
N ALA A 55 -15.66 -34.83 3.54
CA ALA A 55 -15.81 -36.29 3.44
C ALA A 55 -14.43 -36.95 3.31
N ALA A 56 -13.58 -36.42 2.42
CA ALA A 56 -12.21 -36.91 2.27
C ALA A 56 -11.40 -36.80 3.58
N LEU A 57 -11.59 -35.70 4.33
CA LEU A 57 -10.94 -35.52 5.63
C LEU A 57 -11.45 -36.51 6.68
N ALA A 58 -12.76 -36.77 6.74
CA ALA A 58 -13.33 -37.77 7.63
C ALA A 58 -12.76 -39.16 7.34
N ASP A 59 -12.75 -39.57 6.06
CA ASP A 59 -12.18 -40.86 5.65
C ASP A 59 -10.68 -40.97 5.99
N LEU A 60 -9.94 -39.86 5.91
CA LEU A 60 -8.53 -39.84 6.31
C LEU A 60 -8.36 -40.05 7.82
N LEU A 61 -9.16 -39.36 8.64
CA LEU A 61 -9.12 -39.52 10.09
C LEU A 61 -9.43 -40.96 10.48
N ASP A 62 -10.48 -41.57 9.90
CA ASP A 62 -10.86 -42.96 10.17
C ASP A 62 -9.71 -43.94 9.82
N ARG A 63 -9.03 -43.75 8.69
CA ARG A 63 -7.89 -44.60 8.30
C ARG A 63 -6.70 -44.43 9.24
N VAL A 64 -6.39 -43.20 9.65
CA VAL A 64 -5.29 -42.91 10.56
C VAL A 64 -5.54 -43.53 11.93
N GLU A 65 -6.76 -43.39 12.46
CA GLU A 65 -7.14 -43.92 13.78
C GLU A 65 -7.35 -45.45 13.77
N ALA A 66 -7.66 -46.06 12.61
CA ALA A 66 -7.72 -47.52 12.50
C ALA A 66 -6.33 -48.18 12.63
N ASP A 67 -5.29 -47.50 12.14
CA ASP A 67 -3.92 -48.00 12.07
C ASP A 67 -3.01 -47.46 13.20
N GLY A 68 -3.55 -46.69 14.15
CA GLY A 68 -2.78 -45.95 15.16
C GLY A 68 -3.63 -45.44 16.34
N PRO A 69 -3.02 -44.69 17.27
CA PRO A 69 -3.76 -44.05 18.37
C PRO A 69 -4.69 -42.95 17.83
N PRO A 70 -5.75 -42.59 18.59
CA PRO A 70 -6.64 -41.48 18.21
C PRO A 70 -5.88 -40.16 18.09
N VAL A 71 -6.36 -39.26 17.24
CA VAL A 71 -5.73 -37.95 17.06
C VAL A 71 -5.92 -37.11 18.32
N ARG A 72 -4.81 -36.72 18.96
CA ARG A 72 -4.81 -35.87 20.17
C ARG A 72 -4.34 -34.43 19.90
N THR A 73 -3.61 -34.20 18.82
CA THR A 73 -3.04 -32.89 18.50
C THR A 73 -3.30 -32.51 17.05
N VAL A 74 -3.79 -31.29 16.84
CA VAL A 74 -3.97 -30.69 15.51
C VAL A 74 -3.09 -29.46 15.40
N VAL A 75 -2.30 -29.37 14.34
CA VAL A 75 -1.57 -28.14 13.97
C VAL A 75 -1.94 -27.75 12.54
N HIS A 76 -2.84 -26.78 12.42
CA HIS A 76 -3.33 -26.28 11.15
C HIS A 76 -2.43 -25.17 10.61
N THR A 77 -1.59 -25.52 9.62
CA THR A 77 -0.69 -24.57 8.94
C THR A 77 -1.10 -24.25 7.51
N ALA A 78 -2.33 -24.57 7.10
CA ALA A 78 -2.77 -24.33 5.74
C ALA A 78 -2.93 -22.83 5.46
N GLY A 79 -2.54 -22.41 4.26
CA GLY A 79 -2.62 -21.03 3.84
C GLY A 79 -1.99 -20.83 2.48
N VAL A 80 -2.48 -19.81 1.77
CA VAL A 80 -1.92 -19.31 0.52
C VAL A 80 -1.77 -17.80 0.68
N ALA A 81 -0.64 -17.24 0.24
CA ALA A 81 -0.47 -15.80 0.25
C ALA A 81 -1.27 -15.15 -0.89
N GLN A 82 -1.68 -13.90 -0.67
CA GLN A 82 -2.33 -13.06 -1.66
C GLN A 82 -1.56 -11.72 -1.76
N ALA A 83 -1.56 -11.13 -2.95
CA ALA A 83 -0.97 -9.82 -3.23
C ALA A 83 -1.82 -9.05 -4.26
N THR A 84 -3.13 -8.96 -4.00
CA THR A 84 -4.12 -8.32 -4.88
C THR A 84 -4.83 -7.19 -4.12
N PRO A 85 -4.85 -5.95 -4.64
CA PRO A 85 -5.58 -4.84 -4.03
C PRO A 85 -7.05 -5.18 -3.80
N LEU A 86 -7.64 -4.72 -2.69
CA LEU A 86 -9.02 -5.06 -2.30
C LEU A 86 -10.04 -4.80 -3.43
N ALA A 87 -9.86 -3.72 -4.19
CA ALA A 87 -10.75 -3.34 -5.28
C ALA A 87 -10.74 -4.33 -6.46
N GLU A 88 -9.68 -5.13 -6.60
CA GLU A 88 -9.46 -6.07 -7.70
C GLU A 88 -9.70 -7.53 -7.27
N VAL A 89 -9.89 -7.80 -5.98
CA VAL A 89 -10.10 -9.16 -5.47
C VAL A 89 -11.42 -9.71 -5.99
N THR A 90 -11.35 -10.75 -6.83
CA THR A 90 -12.53 -11.45 -7.32
C THR A 90 -13.09 -12.40 -6.25
N PRO A 91 -14.40 -12.74 -6.29
CA PRO A 91 -14.97 -13.75 -5.40
C PRO A 91 -14.28 -15.12 -5.50
N ALA A 92 -13.87 -15.52 -6.71
CA ALA A 92 -13.17 -16.79 -6.93
C ALA A 92 -11.79 -16.80 -6.27
N GLU A 93 -11.04 -15.71 -6.39
CA GLU A 93 -9.75 -15.54 -5.73
C GLU A 93 -9.90 -15.52 -4.20
N LEU A 94 -10.89 -14.78 -3.68
CA LEU A 94 -11.21 -14.73 -2.26
C LEU A 94 -11.53 -16.13 -1.72
N ALA A 95 -12.35 -16.91 -2.44
CA ALA A 95 -12.64 -18.28 -2.07
C ALA A 95 -11.34 -19.13 -2.07
N GLY A 96 -10.53 -19.03 -3.11
CA GLY A 96 -9.27 -19.78 -3.24
C GLY A 96 -8.26 -19.51 -2.12
N VAL A 97 -8.09 -18.25 -1.69
CA VAL A 97 -7.15 -17.88 -0.62
C VAL A 97 -7.68 -18.23 0.78
N THR A 98 -9.00 -18.15 0.99
CA THR A 98 -9.58 -18.35 2.33
C THR A 98 -9.92 -19.79 2.63
N VAL A 99 -10.32 -20.61 1.64
CA VAL A 99 -10.95 -21.93 1.85
C VAL A 99 -10.13 -22.86 2.74
N GLY A 100 -8.81 -22.88 2.56
CA GLY A 100 -7.93 -23.72 3.38
C GLY A 100 -7.96 -23.33 4.86
N LYS A 101 -8.02 -22.03 5.16
CA LYS A 101 -8.07 -21.49 6.53
C LYS A 101 -9.48 -21.48 7.12
N THR A 102 -10.51 -21.39 6.28
CA THR A 102 -11.90 -21.32 6.74
C THR A 102 -12.50 -22.72 6.80
N ALA A 103 -12.92 -23.27 5.66
CA ALA A 103 -13.54 -24.58 5.56
C ALA A 103 -12.63 -25.67 6.16
N GLY A 104 -11.34 -25.68 5.81
CA GLY A 104 -10.40 -26.67 6.30
C GLY A 104 -10.27 -26.74 7.83
N ALA A 105 -10.12 -25.58 8.49
CA ALA A 105 -10.05 -25.52 9.95
C ALA A 105 -11.39 -25.84 10.62
N THR A 106 -12.51 -25.45 9.99
CA THR A 106 -13.86 -25.77 10.47
C THR A 106 -14.11 -27.27 10.44
N HIS A 107 -13.75 -27.94 9.34
CA HIS A 107 -13.93 -29.38 9.21
C HIS A 107 -13.11 -30.15 10.24
N LEU A 108 -11.85 -29.76 10.47
CA LEU A 108 -11.04 -30.30 11.56
C LEU A 108 -11.69 -30.08 12.93
N ALA A 109 -12.20 -28.88 13.19
CA ALA A 109 -12.83 -28.56 14.46
C ALA A 109 -14.11 -29.38 14.72
N ASP A 110 -14.94 -29.56 13.69
CA ASP A 110 -16.22 -30.27 13.77
C ASP A 110 -16.03 -31.79 13.84
N LEU A 111 -15.16 -32.37 13.00
CA LEU A 111 -14.92 -33.81 12.97
C LEU A 111 -14.23 -34.32 14.24
N LEU A 112 -13.48 -33.46 14.92
CA LEU A 112 -12.80 -33.76 16.18
C LEU A 112 -13.50 -33.13 17.40
N ALA A 113 -14.77 -32.72 17.26
CA ALA A 113 -15.50 -32.04 18.34
C ALA A 113 -15.76 -32.93 19.56
N ASP A 114 -15.86 -34.26 19.33
CA ASP A 114 -16.11 -35.29 20.35
C ASP A 114 -14.82 -35.96 20.85
N ARG A 115 -13.65 -35.48 20.41
CA ARG A 115 -12.34 -35.98 20.84
C ARG A 115 -11.76 -35.08 21.93
N GLU A 116 -11.15 -35.68 22.94
CA GLU A 116 -10.29 -34.95 23.86
C GLU A 116 -8.95 -34.70 23.17
N LEU A 117 -8.71 -33.44 22.80
CA LEU A 117 -7.46 -33.00 22.18
C LEU A 117 -6.55 -32.38 23.24
N ASP A 118 -5.29 -32.78 23.25
CA ASP A 118 -4.22 -32.13 24.02
C ASP A 118 -3.97 -30.71 23.49
N ALA A 119 -4.02 -30.53 22.16
CA ALA A 119 -3.85 -29.22 21.53
C ALA A 119 -4.58 -29.10 20.18
N PHE A 120 -5.13 -27.92 19.92
CA PHE A 120 -5.66 -27.53 18.61
C PHE A 120 -5.06 -26.17 18.22
N VAL A 121 -3.97 -26.21 17.47
CA VAL A 121 -3.20 -25.02 17.10
C VAL A 121 -3.53 -24.60 15.68
N VAL A 122 -3.83 -23.32 15.47
CA VAL A 122 -3.99 -22.73 14.13
C VAL A 122 -2.95 -21.64 13.91
N TYR A 123 -2.30 -21.68 12.75
CA TYR A 123 -1.35 -20.65 12.35
C TYR A 123 -2.12 -19.52 11.65
N SER A 124 -2.31 -18.43 12.38
CA SER A 124 -2.86 -17.17 11.90
C SER A 124 -1.72 -16.24 11.44
N SER A 125 -2.01 -14.96 11.21
CA SER A 125 -1.02 -13.96 10.78
C SER A 125 -1.32 -12.58 11.34
N ILE A 126 -0.27 -11.78 11.57
CA ILE A 126 -0.38 -10.34 11.90
C ILE A 126 -1.25 -9.56 10.92
N ALA A 127 -1.44 -10.05 9.69
CA ALA A 127 -2.37 -9.48 8.72
C ALA A 127 -3.82 -9.44 9.24
N ALA A 128 -4.23 -10.39 10.09
CA ALA A 128 -5.53 -10.36 10.77
C ALA A 128 -5.56 -9.36 11.94
N THR A 129 -4.42 -9.13 12.59
CA THR A 129 -4.30 -8.25 13.75
C THR A 129 -4.39 -6.77 13.38
N TRP A 130 -3.60 -6.32 12.39
CA TRP A 130 -3.51 -4.91 12.02
C TRP A 130 -3.62 -4.62 10.52
N GLY A 131 -3.84 -5.64 9.70
CA GLY A 131 -4.01 -5.51 8.26
C GLY A 131 -2.69 -5.57 7.48
N SER A 132 -2.81 -5.92 6.19
CA SER A 132 -1.70 -5.90 5.24
C SER A 132 -2.20 -5.54 3.85
N GLY A 133 -1.56 -4.54 3.23
CA GLY A 133 -1.94 -4.05 1.91
C GLY A 133 -1.85 -5.14 0.84
N GLY A 134 -2.89 -5.28 0.02
CA GLY A 134 -2.97 -6.32 -1.01
C GLY A 134 -3.27 -7.73 -0.48
N GLN A 135 -3.59 -7.90 0.81
CA GLN A 135 -3.80 -9.21 1.42
C GLN A 135 -5.19 -9.34 2.06
N ALA A 136 -6.23 -8.77 1.45
CA ALA A 136 -7.55 -8.68 2.07
C ALA A 136 -8.17 -10.05 2.38
N GLY A 137 -8.16 -10.98 1.42
CA GLY A 137 -8.66 -12.33 1.61
C GLY A 137 -7.80 -13.13 2.58
N TYR A 138 -6.47 -12.98 2.49
CA TYR A 138 -5.55 -13.60 3.45
C TYR A 138 -5.79 -13.12 4.89
N ALA A 139 -5.94 -11.81 5.11
CA ALA A 139 -6.27 -11.23 6.41
C ALA A 139 -7.62 -11.74 6.94
N ALA A 140 -8.65 -11.79 6.08
CA ALA A 140 -9.96 -12.31 6.45
C ALA A 140 -9.93 -13.79 6.85
N GLY A 141 -9.21 -14.64 6.10
CA GLY A 141 -9.06 -16.05 6.43
C GLY A 141 -8.32 -16.30 7.75
N ASN A 142 -7.32 -15.48 8.07
CA ASN A 142 -6.63 -15.56 9.35
C ASN A 142 -7.49 -15.02 10.52
N ALA A 143 -8.25 -13.94 10.30
CA ALA A 143 -9.20 -13.44 11.31
C ALA A 143 -10.31 -14.47 11.64
N TYR A 144 -10.73 -15.25 10.63
CA TYR A 144 -11.63 -16.38 10.84
C TYR A 144 -11.02 -17.45 11.76
N LEU A 145 -9.75 -17.81 11.56
CA LEU A 145 -9.04 -18.76 12.43
C LEU A 145 -8.99 -18.29 13.88
N ASP A 146 -8.70 -17.01 14.10
CA ASP A 146 -8.67 -16.41 15.44
C ASP A 146 -10.05 -16.53 16.12
N ALA A 147 -11.13 -16.27 15.36
CA ALA A 147 -12.49 -16.39 15.84
C ALA A 147 -12.91 -17.84 16.11
N LEU A 148 -12.50 -18.78 15.25
CA LEU A 148 -12.77 -20.22 15.42
C LEU A 148 -12.16 -20.74 16.73
N VAL A 149 -10.91 -20.35 17.03
CA VAL A 149 -10.25 -20.75 18.28
C VAL A 149 -10.94 -20.13 19.49
N ARG A 150 -11.29 -18.84 19.45
CA ARG A 150 -12.05 -18.19 20.54
C ARG A 150 -13.37 -18.92 20.81
N ARG A 151 -14.07 -19.34 19.76
CA ARG A 151 -15.30 -20.15 19.88
C ARG A 151 -15.03 -21.51 20.51
N ARG A 152 -14.01 -22.27 20.05
CA ARG A 152 -13.63 -23.56 20.67
C ARG A 152 -13.35 -23.41 22.16
N ARG A 153 -12.59 -22.39 22.54
CA ARG A 153 -12.23 -22.12 23.95
C ARG A 153 -13.45 -21.71 24.78
N ALA A 154 -14.39 -20.95 24.22
CA ALA A 154 -15.67 -20.66 24.87
C ALA A 154 -16.53 -21.91 25.10
N ASP A 155 -16.41 -22.91 24.22
CA ASP A 155 -17.05 -24.23 24.36
C ASP A 155 -16.28 -25.19 25.30
N GLY A 156 -15.22 -24.72 25.98
CA GLY A 156 -14.39 -25.54 26.88
C GLY A 156 -13.46 -26.52 26.16
N ARG A 157 -13.25 -26.37 24.84
CA ARG A 157 -12.36 -27.22 24.04
C ARG A 157 -10.99 -26.57 23.85
N ALA A 158 -9.94 -27.38 23.74
CA ALA A 158 -8.58 -26.91 23.44
C ALA A 158 -8.54 -26.10 22.14
N GLY A 159 -7.72 -25.04 22.13
CA GLY A 159 -7.59 -24.13 21.00
C GLY A 159 -6.60 -22.99 21.26
N THR A 160 -5.62 -22.85 20.37
CA THR A 160 -4.65 -21.75 20.37
C THR A 160 -4.46 -21.22 18.95
N ALA A 161 -4.67 -19.93 18.74
CA ALA A 161 -4.35 -19.24 17.49
C ALA A 161 -3.12 -18.37 17.68
N ILE A 162 -2.15 -18.52 16.78
CA ILE A 162 -0.95 -17.69 16.79
C ILE A 162 -0.89 -16.87 15.52
N ALA A 163 -1.05 -15.55 15.69
CA ALA A 163 -0.91 -14.58 14.62
C ALA A 163 0.59 -14.29 14.41
N TRP A 164 1.20 -15.00 13.46
CA TRP A 164 2.63 -14.91 13.18
C TRP A 164 2.99 -13.66 12.37
N GLY A 165 4.09 -13.02 12.77
CA GLY A 165 4.88 -12.13 11.94
C GLY A 165 5.70 -12.88 10.89
N PRO A 166 6.53 -12.19 10.10
CA PRO A 166 7.39 -12.84 9.10
C PRO A 166 8.46 -13.71 9.77
N TRP A 167 8.84 -14.81 9.12
CA TRP A 167 9.89 -15.75 9.58
C TRP A 167 11.01 -15.74 8.56
N SER A 168 12.27 -15.82 8.99
CA SER A 168 13.38 -16.09 8.08
C SER A 168 13.30 -17.55 7.62
N ASP A 169 13.66 -17.84 6.37
CA ASP A 169 13.70 -19.19 5.78
C ASP A 169 12.47 -20.08 6.05
N GLY A 170 11.49 -20.06 5.15
CA GLY A 170 10.35 -20.99 5.15
C GLY A 170 8.99 -20.40 5.52
N GLY A 171 8.86 -19.07 5.43
CA GLY A 171 7.59 -18.34 5.41
C GLY A 171 6.86 -18.40 4.06
N MET A 172 5.61 -17.93 4.03
CA MET A 172 4.78 -17.85 2.80
C MET A 172 5.10 -16.63 1.90
N HIS A 173 6.14 -15.86 2.23
CA HIS A 173 6.46 -14.60 1.55
C HIS A 173 7.60 -14.79 0.54
N ALA A 174 7.46 -14.18 -0.64
CA ALA A 174 8.57 -14.03 -1.58
C ALA A 174 9.65 -13.08 -1.00
N ALA A 175 10.89 -13.21 -1.46
CA ALA A 175 12.04 -12.43 -0.97
C ALA A 175 11.81 -10.90 -1.02
N ASP A 176 11.12 -10.40 -2.05
CA ASP A 176 10.80 -8.98 -2.18
C ASP A 176 9.77 -8.50 -1.14
N ALA A 177 8.80 -9.36 -0.79
CA ALA A 177 7.81 -9.06 0.24
C ALA A 177 8.46 -9.00 1.63
N GLU A 178 9.43 -9.87 1.91
CA GLU A 178 10.23 -9.84 3.15
C GLU A 178 11.03 -8.53 3.28
N ARG A 179 11.69 -8.10 2.20
CA ARG A 179 12.44 -6.83 2.17
C ARG A 179 11.54 -5.63 2.45
N ASN A 180 10.31 -5.65 1.92
CA ASN A 180 9.32 -4.59 2.13
C ASN A 180 8.82 -4.55 3.59
N LEU A 181 8.49 -5.71 4.17
CA LEU A 181 8.07 -5.82 5.57
C LEU A 181 9.17 -5.34 6.53
N ARG A 182 10.43 -5.71 6.28
CA ARG A 182 11.57 -5.23 7.09
C ARG A 182 11.71 -3.70 7.06
N ARG A 183 11.51 -3.06 5.90
CA ARG A 183 11.53 -1.59 5.78
C ARG A 183 10.40 -0.92 6.57
N ARG A 184 9.28 -1.62 6.78
CA ARG A 184 8.13 -1.17 7.58
C ARG A 184 8.28 -1.47 9.07
N GLY A 185 9.42 -1.96 9.53
CA GLY A 185 9.66 -2.30 10.92
C GLY A 185 9.15 -3.67 11.35
N LEU A 186 8.91 -4.58 10.41
CA LEU A 186 8.54 -5.98 10.66
C LEU A 186 9.66 -6.90 10.17
N PRO A 187 10.80 -6.99 10.90
CA PRO A 187 11.87 -7.93 10.57
C PRO A 187 11.40 -9.39 10.67
N ALA A 188 12.04 -10.25 9.89
CA ALA A 188 11.79 -11.68 9.90
C ALA A 188 12.37 -12.31 11.18
N MET A 189 11.56 -13.08 11.90
CA MET A 189 11.97 -13.80 13.11
C MET A 189 12.77 -15.06 12.78
N ASP A 190 13.76 -15.38 13.61
CA ASP A 190 14.39 -16.69 13.60
C ASP A 190 13.33 -17.78 13.88
N PRO A 191 13.16 -18.78 13.00
CA PRO A 191 12.22 -19.86 13.21
C PRO A 191 12.43 -20.65 14.51
N ALA A 192 13.65 -20.75 15.04
CA ALA A 192 13.88 -21.39 16.34
C ALA A 192 13.24 -20.58 17.48
N VAL A 193 13.36 -19.26 17.45
CA VAL A 193 12.69 -18.34 18.39
C VAL A 193 11.18 -18.45 18.24
N ALA A 194 10.67 -18.49 17.01
CA ALA A 194 9.24 -18.62 16.76
C ALA A 194 8.67 -19.96 17.26
N MET A 195 9.40 -21.07 17.12
CA MET A 195 8.98 -22.37 17.69
C MET A 195 9.04 -22.38 19.22
N ALA A 196 10.00 -21.68 19.84
CA ALA A 196 10.01 -21.51 21.29
C ALA A 196 8.79 -20.70 21.77
N ALA A 197 8.39 -19.65 21.03
CA ALA A 197 7.18 -18.89 21.32
C ALA A 197 5.89 -19.72 21.16
N LEU A 198 5.84 -20.66 20.20
CA LEU A 198 4.74 -21.63 20.10
C LEU A 198 4.64 -22.48 21.38
N GLN A 199 5.76 -23.03 21.87
CA GLN A 199 5.78 -23.80 23.11
C GLN A 199 5.27 -22.95 24.29
N GLN A 200 5.77 -21.72 24.43
CA GLN A 200 5.34 -20.81 25.51
C GLN A 200 3.85 -20.50 25.45
N ALA A 201 3.29 -20.27 24.26
CA ALA A 201 1.86 -20.02 24.10
C ALA A 201 1.01 -21.22 24.55
N LEU A 202 1.48 -22.44 24.30
CA LEU A 202 0.83 -23.66 24.77
C LEU A 202 0.97 -23.84 26.28
N ASP A 203 2.16 -23.61 26.84
CA ASP A 203 2.43 -23.73 28.28
C ASP A 203 1.61 -22.72 29.11
N HIS A 204 1.36 -21.53 28.56
CA HIS A 204 0.53 -20.50 29.19
C HIS A 204 -0.98 -20.66 28.93
N ASP A 205 -1.39 -21.66 28.14
CA ASP A 205 -2.78 -21.87 27.71
C ASP A 205 -3.40 -20.63 27.03
N ASP A 206 -2.60 -19.97 26.19
CA ASP A 206 -3.02 -18.79 25.43
C ASP A 206 -4.10 -19.15 24.39
N VAL A 207 -5.12 -18.29 24.28
CA VAL A 207 -6.24 -18.45 23.33
C VAL A 207 -5.89 -17.87 21.97
N THR A 208 -5.61 -16.56 21.89
CA THR A 208 -5.18 -15.89 20.67
C THR A 208 -4.02 -14.96 21.00
N VAL A 209 -2.84 -15.21 20.43
CA VAL A 209 -1.63 -14.43 20.69
C VAL A 209 -1.00 -13.98 19.37
N THR A 210 -0.47 -12.76 19.35
CA THR A 210 0.33 -12.26 18.22
C THR A 210 1.81 -12.38 18.57
N VAL A 211 2.59 -13.02 17.70
CA VAL A 211 4.03 -13.17 17.86
C VAL A 211 4.73 -12.62 16.63
N ALA A 212 5.41 -11.50 16.81
CA ALA A 212 6.18 -10.82 15.77
C ALA A 212 7.36 -10.09 16.39
N ASP A 213 8.49 -10.07 15.67
CA ASP A 213 9.55 -9.12 15.93
C ASP A 213 9.18 -7.78 15.26
N VAL A 214 9.25 -6.70 16.04
CA VAL A 214 8.75 -5.39 15.63
C VAL A 214 9.75 -4.32 16.03
N ASP A 215 10.28 -3.62 15.04
CA ASP A 215 10.97 -2.34 15.24
C ASP A 215 9.91 -1.25 15.41
N TRP A 216 9.49 -1.03 16.65
CA TRP A 216 8.45 -0.07 17.00
C TRP A 216 8.78 1.35 16.57
N THR A 217 10.07 1.72 16.49
CA THR A 217 10.51 3.06 16.05
C THR A 217 10.17 3.33 14.58
N ARG A 218 10.06 2.27 13.77
CA ARG A 218 9.66 2.35 12.36
C ARG A 218 8.19 2.00 12.14
N PHE A 219 7.72 0.95 12.80
CA PHE A 219 6.38 0.42 12.58
C PHE A 219 5.29 1.35 13.16
N ALA A 220 5.45 1.82 14.39
CA ALA A 220 4.40 2.56 15.08
C ALA A 220 4.05 3.89 14.39
N PRO A 221 5.02 4.77 14.02
CA PRO A 221 4.73 6.02 13.33
C PRO A 221 4.05 5.80 11.97
N ALA A 222 4.49 4.79 11.21
CA ALA A 222 3.90 4.46 9.91
C ALA A 222 2.46 3.96 10.06
N TYR A 223 2.20 3.06 11.00
CA TYR A 223 0.87 2.48 11.23
C TYR A 223 -0.15 3.49 11.80
N ALA A 224 0.31 4.42 12.65
CA ALA A 224 -0.51 5.47 13.23
C ALA A 224 -0.55 6.78 12.42
N SER A 225 0.10 6.83 11.25
CA SER A 225 0.27 8.05 10.44
C SER A 225 -1.04 8.76 10.10
N ALA A 226 -2.08 8.01 9.74
CA ALA A 226 -3.38 8.58 9.36
C ALA A 226 -4.26 8.95 10.57
N ARG A 227 -4.13 8.24 11.69
CA ARG A 227 -4.92 8.42 12.91
C ARG A 227 -4.34 7.61 14.06
N ARG A 228 -4.65 8.00 15.30
CA ARG A 228 -4.38 7.18 16.49
C ARG A 228 -4.96 5.77 16.34
N ARG A 229 -4.19 4.78 16.81
CA ARG A 229 -4.51 3.35 16.75
C ARG A 229 -4.55 2.78 18.16
N PRO A 230 -5.74 2.51 18.73
CA PRO A 230 -5.86 1.97 20.09
C PRO A 230 -5.06 0.69 20.34
N LEU A 231 -4.86 -0.12 19.29
CA LEU A 231 -4.04 -1.32 19.33
C LEU A 231 -2.61 -1.09 19.87
N LEU A 232 -2.03 0.08 19.60
CA LEU A 232 -0.66 0.40 20.02
C LEU A 232 -0.58 1.04 21.41
N GLU A 233 -1.70 1.49 21.97
CA GLU A 233 -1.72 2.22 23.25
C GLU A 233 -1.31 1.32 24.43
N GLY A 234 -1.59 0.02 24.32
CA GLY A 234 -1.21 -0.99 25.32
C GLY A 234 0.24 -1.48 25.22
N VAL A 235 1.01 -1.05 24.22
CA VAL A 235 2.40 -1.50 24.00
C VAL A 235 3.37 -0.37 24.38
N PRO A 236 4.12 -0.47 25.50
CA PRO A 236 4.99 0.60 25.99
C PRO A 236 6.00 1.11 24.97
N GLU A 237 6.62 0.22 24.21
CA GLU A 237 7.63 0.52 23.19
C GLU A 237 7.01 1.24 21.98
N ALA A 238 5.81 0.83 21.56
CA ALA A 238 5.06 1.50 20.51
C ALA A 238 4.62 2.89 20.95
N ARG A 239 4.15 3.03 22.20
CA ARG A 239 3.81 4.33 22.78
C ARG A 239 5.03 5.24 22.87
N ALA A 240 6.17 4.74 23.34
CA ALA A 240 7.42 5.51 23.37
C ALA A 240 7.86 5.96 21.97
N ALA A 241 7.68 5.12 20.95
CA ALA A 241 7.97 5.47 19.55
C ALA A 241 7.00 6.50 18.97
N LEU A 242 5.72 6.49 19.37
CA LEU A 242 4.69 7.44 18.94
C LEU A 242 4.75 8.78 19.68
N ASP A 243 4.99 8.72 20.98
CA ASP A 243 5.27 9.89 21.82
C ASP A 243 6.62 10.51 21.43
N GLY A 244 7.47 9.72 20.77
CA GLY A 244 8.53 10.13 19.86
C GLY A 244 9.32 11.33 20.34
N GLY A 245 10.35 11.10 21.16
CA GLY A 245 11.47 12.03 21.20
C GLY A 245 11.05 13.49 21.43
N ALA A 246 10.40 13.77 22.55
CA ALA A 246 11.02 14.76 23.42
C ALA A 246 12.42 14.21 23.75
N ALA A 247 13.35 14.33 22.80
CA ALA A 247 14.70 14.65 23.20
C ALA A 247 14.48 15.82 24.13
N ASP A 248 14.84 15.60 25.39
CA ASP A 248 15.17 16.66 26.31
C ASP A 248 15.71 17.81 25.45
N ASP A 249 15.01 18.94 25.42
CA ASP A 249 15.48 20.22 24.87
C ASP A 249 16.63 20.71 25.77
N GLY A 250 17.58 19.81 26.06
CA GLY A 250 18.93 20.14 26.42
C GLY A 250 19.57 20.77 25.20
N ASP A 251 20.34 21.80 25.47
CA ASP A 251 20.99 22.74 24.56
C ASP A 251 21.95 22.12 23.51
N ASP A 252 21.93 20.79 23.28
CA ASP A 252 22.95 20.01 22.56
C ASP A 252 22.44 18.99 21.50
N GLY A 253 21.15 18.95 21.15
CA GLY A 253 20.63 18.06 20.08
C GLY A 253 21.09 18.42 18.64
N PRO A 254 20.90 17.52 17.63
CA PRO A 254 21.25 17.78 16.22
C PRO A 254 20.57 19.04 15.66
N ALA A 255 19.31 19.26 16.02
CA ALA A 255 18.56 20.46 15.64
C ALA A 255 19.12 21.74 16.28
N ALA A 256 19.53 21.70 17.55
CA ALA A 256 20.18 22.82 18.24
C ALA A 256 21.56 23.13 17.62
N THR A 257 22.32 22.10 17.28
CA THR A 257 23.60 22.20 16.58
C THR A 257 23.46 22.82 15.20
N LEU A 258 22.47 22.36 14.41
CA LEU A 258 22.15 22.93 13.11
C LEU A 258 21.74 24.40 13.24
N ARG A 259 20.85 24.73 14.19
CA ARG A 259 20.39 26.10 14.43
C ARG A 259 21.55 27.03 14.84
N ARG A 260 22.46 26.59 15.71
CA ARG A 260 23.66 27.33 16.14
C ARG A 260 24.63 27.58 14.99
N ARG A 261 24.87 26.56 14.16
CA ARG A 261 25.69 26.66 12.95
C ARG A 261 25.09 27.65 11.94
N LEU A 262 23.79 27.54 11.67
CA LEU A 262 23.10 28.42 10.73
C LEU A 262 23.03 29.86 11.25
N ALA A 263 22.82 30.09 12.55
CA ALA A 263 22.77 31.44 13.13
C ALA A 263 24.08 32.24 12.90
N ALA A 264 25.23 31.59 12.87
CA ALA A 264 26.54 32.20 12.61
C ALA A 264 26.79 32.54 11.12
N LEU A 265 25.93 32.10 10.20
CA LEU A 265 26.08 32.31 8.76
C LEU A 265 25.26 33.51 8.26
N THR A 266 25.69 34.08 7.13
CA THR A 266 24.89 35.07 6.38
C THR A 266 23.66 34.40 5.74
N PRO A 267 22.58 35.14 5.43
CA PRO A 267 21.37 34.56 4.82
C PRO A 267 21.64 33.72 3.56
N ALA A 268 22.51 34.21 2.66
CA ALA A 268 22.90 33.46 1.46
C ALA A 268 23.63 32.14 1.78
N ARG A 269 24.52 32.15 2.78
CA ARG A 269 25.23 30.93 3.22
C ARG A 269 24.33 29.97 4.01
N ARG A 270 23.29 30.48 4.68
CA ARG A 270 22.26 29.64 5.32
C ARG A 270 21.48 28.86 4.29
N GLU A 271 21.01 29.52 3.23
CA GLU A 271 20.26 28.89 2.13
C GLU A 271 21.09 27.79 1.45
N GLU A 272 22.34 28.09 1.11
CA GLU A 272 23.27 27.11 0.52
C GLU A 272 23.49 25.90 1.44
N THR A 273 23.75 26.13 2.74
CA THR A 273 23.99 25.04 3.71
C THR A 273 22.75 24.14 3.88
N VAL A 274 21.55 24.72 3.95
CA VAL A 274 20.32 23.93 4.09
C VAL A 274 19.97 23.22 2.78
N ALA A 275 20.21 23.85 1.63
CA ALA A 275 20.03 23.20 0.32
C ALA A 275 20.96 21.99 0.17
N ASP A 276 22.22 22.10 0.58
CA ASP A 276 23.15 20.97 0.55
C ASP A 276 22.76 19.85 1.52
N LEU A 277 22.27 20.18 2.72
CA LEU A 277 21.70 19.18 3.65
C LEU A 277 20.51 18.43 3.02
N VAL A 278 19.59 19.15 2.37
CA VAL A 278 18.45 18.54 1.69
C VAL A 278 18.91 17.63 0.55
N ARG A 279 19.93 18.05 -0.22
CA ARG A 279 20.49 17.26 -1.32
C ARG A 279 21.21 16.00 -0.84
N GLU A 280 21.95 16.09 0.26
CA GLU A 280 22.63 14.95 0.89
C GLU A 280 21.62 13.90 1.38
N LEU A 281 20.61 14.33 2.13
CA LEU A 281 19.56 13.44 2.60
C LEU A 281 18.74 12.85 1.44
N ALA A 282 18.52 13.61 0.37
CA ALA A 282 17.83 13.12 -0.82
C ALA A 282 18.66 12.08 -1.58
N ALA A 283 19.97 12.29 -1.72
CA ALA A 283 20.88 11.33 -2.35
C ALA A 283 20.90 10.00 -1.58
N ASP A 284 20.95 10.05 -0.24
CA ASP A 284 20.94 8.85 0.59
C ASP A 284 19.62 8.07 0.50
N VAL A 285 18.48 8.77 0.42
CA VAL A 285 17.16 8.14 0.26
C VAL A 285 17.04 7.44 -1.09
N LEU A 286 17.60 8.04 -2.14
CA LEU A 286 17.63 7.48 -3.49
C LEU A 286 18.74 6.42 -3.69
N GLY A 287 19.64 6.26 -2.71
CA GLY A 287 20.76 5.32 -2.80
C GLY A 287 21.82 5.74 -3.82
N HIS A 288 22.03 7.05 -4.00
CA HIS A 288 23.08 7.59 -4.87
C HIS A 288 24.41 7.72 -4.11
N ASP A 289 25.40 6.93 -4.52
CA ASP A 289 26.76 6.95 -3.93
C ASP A 289 27.53 8.27 -4.17
N GLY A 290 27.01 9.16 -5.02
CA GLY A 290 27.60 10.47 -5.33
C GLY A 290 27.26 11.59 -4.33
N GLY A 291 26.50 11.30 -3.27
CA GLY A 291 26.11 12.28 -2.25
C GLY A 291 25.37 13.49 -2.82
N ALA A 292 25.46 14.66 -2.16
CA ALA A 292 24.74 15.88 -2.55
C ALA A 292 25.00 16.33 -4.01
N ALA A 293 26.16 15.98 -4.58
CA ALA A 293 26.51 16.33 -5.96
C ALA A 293 25.68 15.56 -7.01
N ALA A 294 25.15 14.39 -6.67
CA ALA A 294 24.28 13.60 -7.54
C ALA A 294 22.87 14.20 -7.67
N VAL A 295 22.47 15.08 -6.75
CA VAL A 295 21.16 15.73 -6.71
C VAL A 295 21.31 17.19 -7.13
N GLY A 296 20.67 17.59 -8.23
CA GLY A 296 20.68 18.99 -8.69
C GLY A 296 19.88 19.90 -7.76
N ALA A 297 20.42 21.06 -7.41
CA ALA A 297 19.80 21.99 -6.44
C ALA A 297 18.41 22.52 -6.89
N THR A 298 18.20 22.61 -8.20
CA THR A 298 16.95 23.06 -8.82
C THR A 298 16.20 21.95 -9.55
N THR A 299 16.71 20.71 -9.54
CA THR A 299 16.04 19.57 -10.16
C THR A 299 14.85 19.16 -9.31
N ALA A 300 13.72 18.86 -9.95
CA ALA A 300 12.54 18.43 -9.21
C ALA A 300 12.78 17.04 -8.60
N PHE A 301 12.32 16.82 -7.37
CA PHE A 301 12.43 15.52 -6.69
C PHE A 301 11.78 14.40 -7.51
N ARG A 302 10.68 14.69 -8.21
CA ARG A 302 10.01 13.74 -9.10
C ARG A 302 10.92 13.23 -10.22
N ASP A 303 11.66 14.15 -10.86
CA ASP A 303 12.59 13.83 -11.95
C ASP A 303 13.79 13.00 -11.46
N LEU A 304 14.06 13.06 -10.15
CA LEU A 304 15.10 12.29 -9.46
C LEU A 304 14.59 10.91 -8.99
N GLY A 305 13.33 10.56 -9.26
CA GLY A 305 12.76 9.26 -8.88
C GLY A 305 12.11 9.21 -7.50
N PHE A 306 11.77 10.36 -6.90
CA PHE A 306 10.95 10.38 -5.69
C PHE A 306 9.52 9.91 -5.98
N ASP A 307 9.06 8.97 -5.15
CA ASP A 307 7.72 8.44 -5.05
C ASP A 307 7.08 8.76 -3.69
N SER A 308 5.87 8.26 -3.44
CA SER A 308 5.14 8.52 -2.18
C SER A 308 5.85 7.97 -0.93
N LEU A 309 6.75 6.99 -1.06
CA LEU A 309 7.43 6.36 0.07
C LEU A 309 8.75 7.08 0.39
N THR A 310 9.56 7.33 -0.63
CA THR A 310 10.82 8.09 -0.55
C THR A 310 10.58 9.53 -0.12
N ALA A 311 9.45 10.15 -0.51
CA ALA A 311 9.04 11.46 -0.02
C ALA A 311 8.84 11.49 1.51
N VAL A 312 8.23 10.45 2.08
CA VAL A 312 8.04 10.31 3.53
C VAL A 312 9.37 10.04 4.23
N GLU A 313 10.25 9.25 3.62
CA GLU A 313 11.57 8.98 4.20
C GLU A 313 12.43 10.24 4.28
N LEU A 314 12.51 11.03 3.20
CA LEU A 314 13.20 12.32 3.20
C LEU A 314 12.59 13.28 4.24
N ARG A 315 11.26 13.36 4.32
CA ARG A 315 10.56 14.14 5.35
C ARG A 315 10.98 13.74 6.75
N ASN A 316 11.02 12.44 7.07
CA ASN A 316 11.40 11.98 8.41
C ASN A 316 12.86 12.31 8.77
N ARG A 317 13.77 12.17 7.81
CA ARG A 317 15.17 12.56 8.00
C ARG A 317 15.31 14.07 8.22
N LEU A 318 14.54 14.89 7.50
CA LEU A 318 14.50 16.33 7.69
C LEU A 318 13.92 16.73 9.05
N VAL A 319 12.86 16.07 9.52
CA VAL A 319 12.32 16.27 10.88
C VAL A 319 13.42 15.99 11.92
N ALA A 320 14.15 14.89 11.79
CA ALA A 320 15.23 14.54 12.73
C ALA A 320 16.39 15.55 12.70
N ALA A 321 16.76 16.04 11.51
CA ALA A 321 17.86 17.00 11.36
C ALA A 321 17.50 18.42 11.81
N THR A 322 16.26 18.85 11.59
CA THR A 322 15.81 20.24 11.80
C THR A 322 15.01 20.44 13.09
N GLY A 323 14.46 19.37 13.67
CA GLY A 323 13.53 19.42 14.79
C GLY A 323 12.18 20.05 14.44
N GLN A 324 11.87 20.27 13.17
CA GLN A 324 10.62 20.88 12.72
C GLN A 324 9.55 19.84 12.47
N ALA A 325 8.28 20.15 12.77
CA ALA A 325 7.15 19.36 12.31
C ALA A 325 6.87 19.66 10.83
N LEU A 326 7.04 18.66 9.96
CA LEU A 326 6.91 18.81 8.50
C LEU A 326 5.70 18.03 7.96
N PRO A 327 4.91 18.57 7.00
CA PRO A 327 3.79 17.85 6.39
C PRO A 327 4.25 16.65 5.53
N THR A 328 3.38 15.67 5.29
CA THR A 328 3.70 14.49 4.46
C THR A 328 3.76 14.81 2.96
N THR A 329 3.16 15.92 2.55
CA THR A 329 3.16 16.46 1.18
C THR A 329 4.40 17.32 0.88
N LEU A 330 5.33 17.47 1.84
CA LEU A 330 6.48 18.38 1.80
C LEU A 330 7.24 18.39 0.47
N VAL A 331 7.56 17.23 -0.07
CA VAL A 331 8.33 17.08 -1.33
C VAL A 331 7.52 17.48 -2.56
N PHE A 332 6.18 17.40 -2.49
CA PHE A 332 5.29 17.87 -3.56
C PHE A 332 5.02 19.37 -3.45
N ASP A 333 4.85 19.86 -2.22
CA ASP A 333 4.64 21.28 -1.92
C ASP A 333 5.89 22.11 -2.19
N HIS A 334 7.07 21.51 -1.99
CA HIS A 334 8.40 22.12 -2.18
C HIS A 334 9.27 21.21 -3.07
N PRO A 335 9.12 21.31 -4.40
CA PRO A 335 9.50 20.26 -5.34
C PRO A 335 10.98 20.21 -5.67
N THR A 336 11.78 21.17 -5.22
CA THR A 336 13.23 21.20 -5.45
C THR A 336 13.98 21.40 -4.14
N PRO A 337 15.23 20.94 -4.03
CA PRO A 337 16.04 21.12 -2.82
C PRO A 337 16.14 22.58 -2.35
N VAL A 338 16.29 23.53 -3.26
CA VAL A 338 16.35 24.97 -2.92
C VAL A 338 15.02 25.50 -2.38
N VAL A 339 13.88 25.11 -2.97
CA VAL A 339 12.56 25.55 -2.50
C VAL A 339 12.27 24.95 -1.12
N LEU A 340 12.64 23.69 -0.91
CA LEU A 340 12.50 23.03 0.39
C LEU A 340 13.42 23.65 1.45
N ALA A 341 14.65 24.01 1.10
CA ALA A 341 15.58 24.68 2.00
C ALA A 341 15.05 26.03 2.51
N ARG A 342 14.44 26.83 1.63
CA ARG A 342 13.80 28.11 2.02
C ARG A 342 12.64 27.90 2.99
N PHE A 343 11.81 26.90 2.75
CA PHE A 343 10.71 26.55 3.67
C PHE A 343 11.23 26.16 5.06
N LEU A 344 12.27 25.33 5.12
CA LEU A 344 12.89 24.92 6.39
C LEU A 344 13.49 26.13 7.12
N LEU A 345 14.21 27.02 6.41
CA LEU A 345 14.77 28.23 6.98
C LEU A 345 13.71 29.18 7.56
N ALA A 346 12.60 29.37 6.85
CA ALA A 346 11.48 30.19 7.33
C ALA A 346 10.91 29.66 8.64
N GLY A 347 10.80 28.34 8.79
CA GLY A 347 10.33 27.76 10.06
C GLY A 347 11.41 27.69 11.15
N LEU A 348 12.71 27.78 10.83
CA LEU A 348 13.81 27.71 11.81
C LEU A 348 14.15 29.07 12.43
N PHE A 349 13.98 30.15 11.67
CA PHE A 349 14.34 31.51 12.08
C PHE A 349 13.14 32.46 12.17
N GLY A 350 11.93 31.99 11.87
CA GLY A 350 10.77 32.85 11.66
C GLY A 350 10.83 33.52 10.28
N ALA A 351 9.67 33.87 9.75
CA ALA A 351 9.56 34.49 8.43
C ALA A 351 10.03 35.95 8.46
N ASP A 352 11.34 36.17 8.44
CA ASP A 352 11.93 37.44 8.02
C ASP A 352 12.64 37.24 6.66
N ALA A 353 11.82 37.24 5.60
CA ALA A 353 12.15 37.75 4.26
C ALA A 353 11.04 37.41 3.22
N GLY A 354 10.18 38.38 2.91
CA GLY A 354 9.93 38.69 1.49
C GLY A 354 8.68 38.17 0.78
N ALA A 355 7.61 37.72 1.46
CA ALA A 355 6.32 37.51 0.79
C ALA A 355 5.19 38.18 1.58
N ALA A 356 4.79 39.38 1.14
CA ALA A 356 3.56 39.99 1.60
C ALA A 356 2.37 39.11 1.15
N PRO A 357 1.36 38.87 2.01
CA PRO A 357 0.11 38.28 1.55
C PRO A 357 -0.51 39.22 0.51
N VAL A 358 -0.84 38.68 -0.66
CA VAL A 358 -1.55 39.43 -1.69
C VAL A 358 -3.01 39.53 -1.26
N ASP A 359 -3.49 40.75 -1.06
CA ASP A 359 -4.91 41.05 -0.87
C ASP A 359 -5.69 40.57 -2.10
N VAL A 360 -6.50 39.53 -1.93
CA VAL A 360 -7.58 39.21 -2.86
C VAL A 360 -8.62 40.32 -2.69
N PRO A 361 -9.09 40.99 -3.76
CA PRO A 361 -10.07 42.06 -3.63
C PRO A 361 -11.29 41.57 -2.84
N ALA A 362 -11.63 42.30 -1.78
CA ALA A 362 -12.77 41.98 -0.93
C ALA A 362 -14.06 41.94 -1.76
N ALA A 363 -14.86 40.90 -1.55
CA ALA A 363 -16.18 40.75 -2.16
C ALA A 363 -17.06 41.96 -1.81
N VAL A 364 -17.62 42.59 -2.84
CA VAL A 364 -18.59 43.68 -2.69
C VAL A 364 -19.99 43.07 -2.68
N GLY A 365 -20.62 43.04 -1.49
CA GLY A 365 -22.07 42.89 -1.32
C GLY A 365 -22.60 41.45 -1.18
N ASP A 366 -23.39 41.25 -0.13
CA ASP A 366 -24.22 40.05 0.08
C ASP A 366 -25.37 40.03 -0.94
N ASP A 367 -25.38 38.99 -1.77
CA ASP A 367 -26.57 38.21 -2.16
C ASP A 367 -26.22 36.96 -3.01
N GLU A 368 -24.94 36.73 -3.34
CA GLU A 368 -24.51 35.47 -3.97
C GLU A 368 -23.11 35.03 -3.47
N PRO A 369 -22.98 33.92 -2.71
CA PRO A 369 -21.73 33.55 -2.03
C PRO A 369 -20.64 33.02 -2.97
N VAL A 370 -20.89 32.91 -4.28
CA VAL A 370 -19.97 32.37 -5.28
C VAL A 370 -20.05 33.19 -6.56
N ALA A 371 -18.93 33.79 -6.97
CA ALA A 371 -18.80 34.45 -8.26
C ALA A 371 -18.02 33.56 -9.24
N ILE A 372 -18.60 33.32 -10.43
CA ILE A 372 -17.88 32.71 -11.55
C ILE A 372 -17.09 33.81 -12.25
N VAL A 373 -15.83 33.97 -11.86
CA VAL A 373 -14.96 35.05 -12.38
C VAL A 373 -14.29 34.70 -13.71
N ALA A 374 -14.19 33.41 -14.04
CA ALA A 374 -13.68 32.93 -15.32
C ALA A 374 -14.15 31.50 -15.61
N MET A 375 -14.08 31.13 -16.89
CA MET A 375 -14.31 29.77 -17.37
C MET A 375 -13.43 29.52 -18.60
N ALA A 376 -13.07 28.26 -18.82
CA ALA A 376 -12.48 27.76 -20.05
C ALA A 376 -13.13 26.40 -20.36
N CYS A 377 -13.23 26.05 -21.63
CA CYS A 377 -13.88 24.81 -22.04
C CYS A 377 -13.44 24.37 -23.43
N ARG A 378 -13.60 23.07 -23.72
CA ARG A 378 -13.43 22.47 -25.05
C ARG A 378 -14.67 21.67 -25.40
N TYR A 379 -15.25 21.94 -26.57
CA TYR A 379 -16.43 21.21 -27.09
C TYR A 379 -16.28 20.92 -28.59
N PRO A 380 -17.05 19.94 -29.13
CA PRO A 380 -17.13 19.69 -30.57
C PRO A 380 -17.50 20.95 -31.37
N GLY A 381 -17.23 20.94 -32.68
CA GLY A 381 -17.48 22.10 -33.54
C GLY A 381 -16.39 23.18 -33.45
N GLY A 382 -15.20 22.83 -32.95
CA GLY A 382 -14.07 23.77 -32.85
C GLY A 382 -14.23 24.82 -31.76
N VAL A 383 -14.95 24.47 -30.69
CA VAL A 383 -15.11 25.33 -29.50
C VAL A 383 -13.87 25.19 -28.63
N ASP A 384 -13.07 26.24 -28.63
CA ASP A 384 -11.83 26.39 -27.85
C ASP A 384 -12.02 27.28 -26.61
N GLY A 385 -13.24 27.76 -26.34
CA GLY A 385 -13.51 28.63 -25.19
C GLY A 385 -14.97 29.07 -25.10
N PRO A 386 -15.34 29.78 -24.02
CA PRO A 386 -16.72 30.16 -23.74
C PRO A 386 -17.32 31.08 -24.81
N GLU A 387 -16.53 31.95 -25.43
CA GLU A 387 -17.01 32.84 -26.49
C GLU A 387 -17.45 32.08 -27.75
N ARG A 388 -16.79 30.96 -28.05
CA ARG A 388 -17.16 30.11 -29.19
C ARG A 388 -18.33 29.20 -28.84
N LEU A 389 -18.39 28.72 -27.59
CA LEU A 389 -19.54 27.98 -27.09
C LEU A 389 -20.81 28.82 -27.23
N TRP A 390 -20.75 30.08 -26.79
CA TRP A 390 -21.88 30.99 -26.89
C TRP A 390 -22.34 31.20 -28.33
N ARG A 391 -21.40 31.41 -29.27
CA ARG A 391 -21.71 31.53 -30.69
C ARG A 391 -22.34 30.27 -31.27
N LEU A 392 -21.76 29.10 -30.98
CA LEU A 392 -22.30 27.81 -31.43
C LEU A 392 -23.76 27.63 -31.01
N VAL A 393 -24.06 27.93 -29.74
CA VAL A 393 -25.43 27.84 -29.19
C VAL A 393 -26.35 28.89 -29.80
N ALA A 394 -25.91 30.14 -29.90
CA ALA A 394 -26.70 31.24 -30.44
C ALA A 394 -27.06 31.05 -31.93
N ASP A 395 -26.11 30.50 -32.71
CA ASP A 395 -26.26 30.25 -34.14
C ASP A 395 -26.96 28.90 -34.42
N GLY A 396 -27.26 28.10 -33.39
CA GLY A 396 -27.91 26.80 -33.54
C GLY A 396 -27.11 25.79 -34.35
N VAL A 397 -25.78 25.84 -34.26
CA VAL A 397 -24.87 25.01 -35.07
C VAL A 397 -24.85 23.57 -34.54
N ASP A 398 -25.05 22.62 -35.45
CA ASP A 398 -24.84 21.20 -35.18
C ASP A 398 -23.34 20.88 -35.21
N ALA A 399 -22.84 20.36 -34.09
CA ALA A 399 -21.43 20.01 -33.90
C ALA A 399 -21.13 18.53 -34.13
N ILE A 400 -22.11 17.76 -34.60
CA ILE A 400 -21.97 16.36 -34.96
C ILE A 400 -21.41 16.26 -36.37
N GLY A 401 -20.29 15.55 -36.52
CA GLY A 401 -19.56 15.43 -37.77
C GLY A 401 -19.05 14.02 -38.02
N ASP A 402 -18.29 13.88 -39.10
CA ASP A 402 -17.56 12.66 -39.44
C ASP A 402 -16.54 12.28 -38.37
N PHE A 403 -16.23 10.99 -38.29
CA PHE A 403 -15.18 10.48 -37.42
C PHE A 403 -13.81 11.06 -37.82
N PRO A 404 -12.92 11.37 -36.86
CA PRO A 404 -11.59 11.88 -37.18
C PRO A 404 -10.74 10.83 -37.91
N THR A 405 -10.03 11.25 -38.95
CA THR A 405 -9.15 10.37 -39.76
C THR A 405 -7.73 10.27 -39.22
N ASP A 406 -7.41 10.98 -38.13
CA ASP A 406 -6.07 11.13 -37.56
C ASP A 406 -5.82 10.24 -36.33
N ARG A 407 -6.78 9.36 -35.98
CA ARG A 407 -6.71 8.50 -34.79
C ARG A 407 -6.26 7.07 -35.07
N GLY A 408 -5.90 6.75 -36.31
CA GLY A 408 -5.48 5.41 -36.72
C GLY A 408 -6.61 4.37 -36.74
N TRP A 409 -7.86 4.82 -36.73
CA TRP A 409 -9.04 3.95 -36.82
C TRP A 409 -9.26 3.47 -38.25
N ASP A 410 -9.61 2.20 -38.42
CA ASP A 410 -10.06 1.63 -39.69
C ASP A 410 -11.55 1.94 -39.88
N LEU A 411 -11.84 3.16 -40.32
CA LEU A 411 -13.21 3.69 -40.42
C LEU A 411 -14.09 2.87 -41.39
N ASP A 412 -13.49 2.26 -42.42
CA ASP A 412 -14.20 1.43 -43.40
C ASP A 412 -14.74 0.13 -42.79
N ARG A 413 -14.05 -0.39 -41.76
CA ARG A 413 -14.46 -1.62 -41.05
C ARG A 413 -15.19 -1.36 -39.75
N LEU A 414 -15.15 -0.12 -39.26
CA LEU A 414 -15.72 0.27 -37.98
C LEU A 414 -17.25 0.34 -38.04
N TYR A 415 -17.83 0.72 -39.19
CA TYR A 415 -19.28 0.86 -39.33
C TYR A 415 -19.99 -0.46 -39.70
N ASP A 416 -21.02 -0.83 -38.94
CA ASP A 416 -21.97 -1.88 -39.29
C ASP A 416 -23.40 -1.46 -38.90
N PRO A 417 -24.38 -1.52 -39.82
CA PRO A 417 -25.76 -1.17 -39.49
C PRO A 417 -26.42 -2.11 -38.45
N ASP A 418 -25.87 -3.31 -38.21
CA ASP A 418 -26.32 -4.23 -37.17
C ASP A 418 -25.62 -3.93 -35.83
N PRO A 419 -26.33 -3.41 -34.80
CA PRO A 419 -25.75 -3.13 -33.50
C PRO A 419 -25.32 -4.39 -32.73
N ALA A 420 -25.71 -5.59 -33.18
CA ALA A 420 -25.30 -6.86 -32.57
C ALA A 420 -23.95 -7.38 -33.06
N ASN A 421 -23.36 -6.77 -34.11
CA ASN A 421 -22.07 -7.20 -34.62
C ASN A 421 -20.93 -6.74 -33.66
N PRO A 422 -20.16 -7.65 -33.05
CA PRO A 422 -19.15 -7.27 -32.07
C PRO A 422 -17.96 -6.53 -32.72
N GLY A 423 -17.53 -5.44 -32.10
CA GLY A 423 -16.35 -4.67 -32.52
C GLY A 423 -16.62 -3.61 -33.59
N THR A 424 -17.88 -3.38 -33.96
CA THR A 424 -18.32 -2.33 -34.88
C THR A 424 -19.25 -1.32 -34.18
N THR A 425 -19.56 -0.22 -34.86
CA THR A 425 -20.51 0.82 -34.43
C THR A 425 -21.59 0.99 -35.49
N TYR A 426 -22.83 1.19 -35.06
CA TYR A 426 -23.95 1.55 -35.93
C TYR A 426 -24.11 3.07 -36.12
N ALA A 427 -23.28 3.87 -35.44
CA ALA A 427 -23.20 5.31 -35.60
C ALA A 427 -21.94 5.70 -36.39
N ASP A 428 -22.11 6.42 -37.50
CA ASP A 428 -21.06 6.92 -38.40
C ASP A 428 -20.72 8.40 -38.18
N LYS A 429 -21.41 9.07 -37.25
CA LYS A 429 -21.19 10.47 -36.86
C LYS A 429 -21.05 10.62 -35.35
N GLY A 430 -20.31 11.65 -34.92
CA GLY A 430 -20.13 11.96 -33.51
C GLY A 430 -19.61 13.38 -33.26
N GLY A 431 -19.64 13.80 -32.00
CA GLY A 431 -19.03 15.05 -31.56
C GLY A 431 -17.60 14.82 -31.10
N PHE A 432 -16.62 15.36 -31.81
CA PHE A 432 -15.20 15.11 -31.55
C PHE A 432 -14.42 16.37 -31.20
N LEU A 433 -13.45 16.21 -30.30
CA LEU A 433 -12.39 17.19 -30.08
C LEU A 433 -11.21 16.83 -30.99
N HIS A 434 -11.14 17.43 -32.18
CA HIS A 434 -10.10 17.13 -33.17
C HIS A 434 -8.69 17.32 -32.60
N GLY A 435 -8.46 18.37 -31.82
CA GLY A 435 -7.18 18.65 -31.16
C GLY A 435 -6.90 17.86 -29.88
N ALA A 436 -7.69 16.85 -29.49
CA ALA A 436 -7.48 16.15 -28.21
C ALA A 436 -6.14 15.38 -28.09
N GLY A 437 -5.44 15.17 -29.21
CA GLY A 437 -4.08 14.60 -29.19
C GLY A 437 -2.97 15.62 -28.96
N GLU A 438 -3.28 16.91 -29.13
CA GLU A 438 -2.34 18.02 -28.94
C GLU A 438 -2.16 18.28 -27.44
N PHE A 439 -0.91 18.45 -27.02
CA PHE A 439 -0.55 18.79 -25.65
C PHE A 439 0.88 19.33 -25.63
N ASP A 440 1.15 20.39 -24.85
CA ASP A 440 2.53 20.86 -24.59
C ASP A 440 3.04 20.26 -23.27
N PRO A 441 3.71 19.09 -23.28
CA PRO A 441 4.16 18.47 -22.04
C PRO A 441 5.31 19.25 -21.39
N GLY A 442 6.11 19.97 -22.18
CA GLY A 442 7.24 20.73 -21.66
C GLY A 442 6.79 21.88 -20.77
N PHE A 443 5.71 22.56 -21.16
CA PHE A 443 5.09 23.62 -20.37
C PHE A 443 4.65 23.13 -18.98
N PHE A 444 4.09 21.93 -18.89
CA PHE A 444 3.63 21.33 -17.63
C PHE A 444 4.72 20.55 -16.87
N GLY A 445 5.96 20.53 -17.36
CA GLY A 445 7.06 19.77 -16.75
C GLY A 445 6.88 18.25 -16.83
N ILE A 446 6.22 17.78 -17.89
CA ILE A 446 5.93 16.38 -18.16
C ILE A 446 6.87 15.87 -19.24
N SER A 447 7.42 14.66 -19.07
CA SER A 447 8.31 14.08 -20.08
C SER A 447 7.52 13.64 -21.34
N PRO A 448 8.12 13.66 -22.54
CA PRO A 448 7.43 13.20 -23.75
C PRO A 448 6.92 11.75 -23.66
N ARG A 449 7.64 10.88 -22.94
CA ARG A 449 7.25 9.49 -22.72
C ARG A 449 6.02 9.36 -21.83
N GLU A 450 5.98 10.13 -20.75
CA GLU A 450 4.82 10.18 -19.85
C GLU A 450 3.62 10.78 -20.56
N ALA A 451 3.82 11.89 -21.28
CA ALA A 451 2.79 12.55 -22.05
C ALA A 451 2.11 11.60 -23.04
N ALA A 452 2.86 10.75 -23.74
CA ALA A 452 2.31 9.75 -24.66
C ALA A 452 1.36 8.75 -23.98
N ALA A 453 1.64 8.39 -22.73
CA ALA A 453 0.86 7.45 -21.93
C ALA A 453 -0.28 8.11 -21.13
N MET A 454 -0.29 9.44 -21.00
CA MET A 454 -1.36 10.15 -20.31
C MET A 454 -2.66 10.09 -21.09
N ASP A 455 -3.77 9.86 -20.39
CA ASP A 455 -5.10 9.97 -20.96
C ASP A 455 -5.33 11.39 -21.52
N PRO A 456 -5.82 11.55 -22.76
CA PRO A 456 -6.16 12.85 -23.35
C PRO A 456 -7.04 13.73 -22.44
N GLN A 457 -7.91 13.14 -21.62
CA GLN A 457 -8.74 13.87 -20.66
C GLN A 457 -7.91 14.57 -19.58
N GLN A 458 -6.82 13.95 -19.12
CA GLN A 458 -5.92 14.55 -18.14
C GLN A 458 -5.13 15.71 -18.77
N ARG A 459 -4.71 15.55 -20.03
CA ARG A 459 -4.00 16.59 -20.80
C ARG A 459 -4.90 17.83 -20.97
N LEU A 460 -6.12 17.62 -21.43
CA LEU A 460 -7.12 18.68 -21.59
C LEU A 460 -7.47 19.35 -20.25
N LEU A 461 -7.58 18.57 -19.17
CA LEU A 461 -7.83 19.13 -17.84
C LEU A 461 -6.72 20.10 -17.42
N LEU A 462 -5.45 19.77 -17.65
CA LEU A 462 -4.32 20.63 -17.31
C LEU A 462 -4.36 21.95 -18.10
N GLU A 463 -4.57 21.87 -19.41
CA GLU A 463 -4.65 23.04 -20.29
C GLU A 463 -5.84 23.95 -19.94
N VAL A 464 -7.03 23.37 -19.82
CA VAL A 464 -8.27 24.12 -19.56
C VAL A 464 -8.25 24.73 -18.15
N SER A 465 -7.67 24.04 -17.17
CA SER A 465 -7.50 24.60 -15.82
C SER A 465 -6.54 25.78 -15.82
N TRP A 466 -5.42 25.68 -16.54
CA TRP A 466 -4.47 26.78 -16.68
C TRP A 466 -5.12 28.00 -17.35
N GLU A 467 -5.79 27.77 -18.48
CA GLU A 467 -6.48 28.83 -19.23
C GLU A 467 -7.56 29.51 -18.36
N ALA A 468 -8.35 28.76 -17.59
CA ALA A 468 -9.37 29.33 -16.72
C ALA A 468 -8.76 30.28 -15.67
N VAL A 469 -7.61 29.93 -15.10
CA VAL A 469 -6.90 30.76 -14.11
C VAL A 469 -6.33 32.02 -14.76
N GLU A 470 -5.71 31.90 -15.95
CA GLU A 470 -5.21 33.07 -16.68
C GLU A 470 -6.34 34.02 -17.11
N ARG A 471 -7.48 33.47 -17.56
CA ARG A 471 -8.67 34.26 -17.92
C ARG A 471 -9.29 34.98 -16.72
N ALA A 472 -9.10 34.47 -15.51
CA ALA A 472 -9.46 35.18 -14.28
C ALA A 472 -8.53 36.37 -13.97
N GLY A 473 -7.46 36.57 -14.76
CA GLY A 473 -6.42 37.55 -14.46
C GLY A 473 -5.54 37.16 -13.27
N VAL A 474 -5.57 35.89 -12.87
CA VAL A 474 -4.80 35.36 -11.73
C VAL A 474 -3.53 34.71 -12.26
N ALA A 475 -2.38 35.11 -11.74
CA ALA A 475 -1.12 34.42 -12.06
C ALA A 475 -1.12 33.02 -11.42
N PRO A 476 -1.03 31.91 -12.17
CA PRO A 476 -1.20 30.56 -11.61
C PRO A 476 -0.25 30.23 -10.45
N GLY A 477 0.97 30.76 -10.48
CA GLY A 477 1.96 30.58 -9.42
C GLY A 477 1.53 31.13 -8.04
N VAL A 478 0.62 32.11 -7.99
CA VAL A 478 0.17 32.71 -6.72
C VAL A 478 -0.87 31.87 -5.98
N LEU A 479 -1.50 30.90 -6.67
CA LEU A 479 -2.46 29.99 -6.03
C LEU A 479 -1.75 28.98 -5.11
N ARG A 480 -0.46 28.74 -5.32
CA ARG A 480 0.34 27.80 -4.53
C ARG A 480 0.47 28.30 -3.09
N GLY A 481 -0.04 27.54 -2.13
CA GLY A 481 -0.03 27.89 -0.70
C GLY A 481 -1.17 28.82 -0.26
N SER A 482 -2.08 29.19 -1.18
CA SER A 482 -3.30 29.94 -0.87
C SER A 482 -4.42 29.00 -0.37
N ARG A 483 -5.52 29.59 0.13
CA ARG A 483 -6.74 28.86 0.51
C ARG A 483 -7.61 28.51 -0.72
N THR A 484 -7.03 27.84 -1.71
CA THR A 484 -7.72 27.45 -2.95
C THR A 484 -8.13 25.99 -2.91
N GLY A 485 -9.42 25.71 -3.09
CA GLY A 485 -9.96 24.36 -3.24
C GLY A 485 -10.00 23.94 -4.71
N VAL A 486 -9.68 22.67 -5.01
CA VAL A 486 -9.74 22.10 -6.35
C VAL A 486 -10.65 20.88 -6.32
N PHE A 487 -11.64 20.84 -7.20
CA PHE A 487 -12.59 19.74 -7.34
C PHE A 487 -12.58 19.27 -8.80
N VAL A 488 -12.27 17.99 -9.02
CA VAL A 488 -12.13 17.40 -10.36
C VAL A 488 -13.05 16.18 -10.48
N GLY A 489 -13.80 16.11 -11.58
CA GLY A 489 -14.55 14.93 -11.98
C GLY A 489 -13.99 14.35 -13.28
N THR A 490 -13.95 13.02 -13.38
CA THR A 490 -13.51 12.27 -14.58
C THR A 490 -14.41 11.04 -14.76
N ASN A 491 -14.48 10.52 -15.99
CA ASN A 491 -15.07 9.22 -16.27
C ASN A 491 -14.02 8.09 -16.15
N GLY A 492 -14.36 6.87 -16.56
CA GLY A 492 -13.45 5.70 -16.50
C GLY A 492 -12.16 5.90 -17.30
N GLN A 493 -11.04 5.44 -16.75
CA GLN A 493 -9.71 5.48 -17.39
C GLN A 493 -9.40 4.12 -18.03
N ASP A 494 -9.73 3.97 -19.31
CA ASP A 494 -9.44 2.77 -20.12
C ASP A 494 -8.29 3.00 -21.12
N TYR A 495 -7.82 4.25 -21.27
CA TYR A 495 -6.76 4.62 -22.21
C TYR A 495 -5.48 3.77 -22.08
N GLY A 496 -5.06 3.46 -20.85
CA GLY A 496 -3.90 2.58 -20.62
C GLY A 496 -4.11 1.13 -21.07
N ALA A 497 -5.35 0.63 -21.06
CA ALA A 497 -5.70 -0.70 -21.56
C ALA A 497 -5.88 -0.72 -23.09
N LEU A 498 -6.14 0.43 -23.72
CA LEU A 498 -6.23 0.60 -25.17
C LEU A 498 -4.87 0.84 -25.85
N LEU A 499 -3.83 1.18 -25.08
CA LEU A 499 -2.44 1.36 -25.56
C LEU A 499 -1.60 0.07 -25.53
N MET A 500 -2.06 -0.97 -24.82
CA MET A 500 -1.46 -2.32 -24.78
C MET A 500 -2.11 -3.20 -25.83
#